data_AF-A0A9D6NUA6-F1
#
_entry.id   AF-A0A9D6NUA6-F1
#
_cell.length_a   1.000
_cell.length_b   1.000
_cell.length_c   1.000
_cell.angle_alpha   90.00
_cell.angle_beta   90.00
_cell.angle_gamma   90.00
#
_symmetry.space_group_name_H-M   'P 1'
#
loop_
_entity.id
_entity.type
_entity.pdbx_description
1 polymer ?
#
loop_
_entity_poly.entity_id
_entity_poly.type
_entity_poly.pdbx_seq_one_letter_code
_entity_poly.pdbx_strand_id
1 'polypeptide(L)'
;PPGSMVINATGMGKDRPGSPITDAGLFPENGLVWELNYRGSLEFLHQAERQARQRHLKIEDGWVYFVHGWSQVIVQVFHLNLTPELFTQLDIAASVIR
;
A
#
# COMPACT_ATOMS: atom_id res chain seq x y z
N PRO A 1 14.38 -10.35 9.69
CA PRO A 1 15.81 -10.06 9.43
C PRO A 1 15.96 -8.66 8.82
N PRO A 2 17.11 -7.96 8.95
CA PRO A 2 17.35 -6.72 8.21
C PRO A 2 17.11 -6.89 6.70
N GLY A 3 16.66 -5.84 6.02
CA GLY A 3 16.35 -5.87 4.58
C GLY A 3 15.09 -6.66 4.20
N SER A 4 14.35 -7.22 5.17
CA SER A 4 13.14 -8.00 4.89
C SER A 4 11.95 -7.10 4.56
N MET A 5 11.00 -7.64 3.79
CA MET A 5 9.70 -7.04 3.57
C MET A 5 8.70 -7.51 4.64
N VAL A 6 7.90 -6.58 5.16
CA VAL A 6 6.75 -6.86 6.04
C VAL A 6 5.51 -6.23 5.44
N ILE A 7 4.44 -7.02 5.28
CA ILE A 7 3.22 -6.59 4.60
C ILE A 7 2.00 -6.77 5.49
N ASN A 8 1.17 -5.74 5.62
CA ASN A 8 -0.20 -5.90 6.11
C ASN A 8 -1.09 -6.29 4.93
N ALA A 9 -1.35 -7.59 4.80
CA ALA A 9 -2.28 -8.15 3.82
C ALA A 9 -3.64 -8.52 4.44
N THR A 10 -4.01 -7.89 5.55
CA THR A 10 -5.28 -8.12 6.25
C THR A 10 -6.25 -6.96 6.00
N GLY A 11 -7.51 -7.12 6.40
CA GLY A 11 -8.48 -6.01 6.43
C GLY A 11 -8.32 -5.04 7.62
N MET A 12 -7.35 -5.27 8.53
CA MET A 12 -7.11 -4.34 9.64
C MET A 12 -6.47 -3.05 9.12
N GLY A 13 -6.98 -1.91 9.58
CA GLY A 13 -6.65 -0.57 9.08
C GLY A 13 -7.58 -0.08 7.98
N LYS A 14 -8.44 -0.95 7.42
CA LYS A 14 -9.42 -0.62 6.37
C LYS A 14 -10.84 -1.03 6.72
N ASP A 15 -11.08 -2.32 6.91
CA ASP A 15 -12.40 -2.91 7.19
C ASP A 15 -12.70 -2.84 8.70
N ARG A 16 -11.66 -2.94 9.52
CA ARG A 16 -11.70 -2.69 10.97
C ARG A 16 -10.51 -1.80 11.37
N PRO A 17 -10.68 -0.82 12.25
CA PRO A 17 -9.56 -0.02 12.74
C PRO A 17 -8.48 -0.87 13.42
N GLY A 18 -7.24 -0.38 13.41
CA GLY A 18 -6.10 -0.98 14.09
C GLY A 18 -5.06 -1.60 13.15
N SER A 19 -4.11 -2.32 13.76
CA SER A 19 -2.97 -2.94 13.08
C SER A 19 -2.87 -4.43 13.43
N PRO A 20 -2.41 -5.30 12.52
CA PRO A 20 -2.13 -6.70 12.84
C PRO A 20 -0.95 -6.87 13.82
N ILE A 21 -0.22 -5.79 14.13
CA ILE A 21 0.84 -5.77 15.15
C ILE A 21 0.55 -4.71 16.22
N THR A 22 1.05 -4.97 17.42
CA THR A 22 1.00 -4.00 18.52
C THR A 22 1.97 -2.84 18.28
N ASP A 23 1.79 -1.72 18.99
CA ASP A 23 2.71 -0.57 18.93
C ASP A 23 4.13 -0.86 19.42
N ALA A 24 4.34 -1.96 20.15
CA ALA A 24 5.67 -2.44 20.53
C ALA A 24 6.39 -3.18 19.39
N GLY A 25 5.71 -3.46 18.27
CA GLY A 25 6.27 -4.13 17.11
C GLY A 25 7.38 -3.31 16.44
N LEU A 26 8.50 -3.96 16.12
CA LEU A 26 9.63 -3.33 15.45
C LEU A 26 9.71 -3.81 14.00
N PHE A 27 9.82 -2.86 13.07
CA PHE A 27 10.10 -3.20 11.68
C PHE A 27 11.57 -3.58 11.49
N PRO A 28 11.90 -4.38 10.48
CA PRO A 28 13.29 -4.71 10.20
C PRO A 28 14.09 -3.48 9.74
N GLU A 29 15.34 -3.37 10.19
CA GLU A 29 16.24 -2.32 9.69
C GLU A 29 16.46 -2.47 8.18
N ASN A 30 16.52 -1.34 7.47
CA ASN A 30 16.61 -1.26 6.01
C ASN A 30 15.49 -2.04 5.30
N GLY A 31 14.35 -2.23 5.97
CA GLY A 31 13.24 -3.04 5.49
C GLY A 31 12.28 -2.30 4.57
N LEU A 32 11.48 -3.08 3.84
CA LEU A 32 10.32 -2.59 3.09
C LEU A 32 9.05 -2.89 3.91
N VAL A 33 8.27 -1.87 4.21
CA VAL A 33 6.97 -2.02 4.86
C VAL A 33 5.89 -1.68 3.86
N TRP A 34 4.94 -2.58 3.68
CA TRP A 34 3.85 -2.38 2.74
C TRP A 34 2.50 -2.51 3.46
N GLU A 35 1.77 -1.41 3.52
CA GLU A 35 0.35 -1.43 3.86
C GLU A 35 -0.45 -1.70 2.58
N LEU A 36 -1.04 -2.88 2.43
CA LEU A 36 -1.79 -3.22 1.21
C LEU A 36 -3.14 -2.48 1.15
N ASN A 37 -3.60 -1.96 2.28
CA ASN A 37 -4.76 -1.09 2.33
C ASN A 37 -4.45 0.32 1.80
N TYR A 38 -5.46 0.99 1.27
CA TYR A 38 -5.32 2.30 0.62
C TYR A 38 -6.27 3.35 1.18
N ARG A 39 -7.15 2.97 2.12
CA ARG A 39 -8.14 3.81 2.79
C ARG A 39 -8.42 3.28 4.19
N GLY A 40 -8.99 4.13 5.04
CA GLY A 40 -9.35 3.79 6.42
C GLY A 40 -8.39 4.44 7.41
N SER A 41 -8.17 3.78 8.54
CA SER A 41 -7.38 4.29 9.66
C SER A 41 -5.89 3.98 9.56
N LEU A 42 -5.51 2.93 8.83
CA LEU A 42 -4.13 2.62 8.39
C LEU A 42 -3.08 2.63 9.51
N GLU A 43 -3.38 2.14 10.71
CA GLU A 43 -2.47 2.25 11.86
C GLU A 43 -1.13 1.53 11.66
N PHE A 44 -1.09 0.46 10.87
CA PHE A 44 0.17 -0.21 10.51
C PHE A 44 1.10 0.67 9.66
N LEU A 45 0.53 1.47 8.73
CA LEU A 45 1.27 2.49 7.98
C LEU A 45 1.83 3.55 8.94
N HIS A 46 0.99 4.08 9.82
CA HIS A 46 1.43 5.07 10.82
C HIS A 46 2.52 4.49 11.76
N GLN A 47 2.44 3.21 12.13
CA GLN A 47 3.49 2.52 12.91
C GLN A 47 4.81 2.49 12.15
N ALA A 48 4.78 2.24 10.84
CA ALA A 48 5.97 2.23 9.99
C ALA A 48 6.57 3.63 9.86
N GLU A 49 5.75 4.65 9.63
CA GLU A 49 6.18 6.05 9.51
C GLU A 49 6.92 6.54 10.76
N ARG A 50 6.42 6.19 11.96
CA ARG A 50 7.09 6.51 13.23
C ARG A 50 8.49 5.91 13.35
N GLN A 51 8.75 4.78 12.67
CA GLN A 51 10.03 4.08 12.70
C GLN A 51 10.91 4.36 11.47
N ALA A 52 10.39 5.07 10.46
CA ALA A 52 10.99 5.17 9.13
C ALA A 52 12.44 5.69 9.15
N ARG A 53 12.69 6.79 9.87
CA ARG A 53 14.03 7.41 9.96
C ARG A 53 15.01 6.55 10.74
N GLN A 54 14.58 6.03 11.89
CA GLN A 54 15.44 5.28 12.80
C GLN A 54 15.85 3.92 12.22
N ARG A 55 15.00 3.33 11.39
CA ARG A 55 15.20 1.99 10.84
C ARG A 55 15.46 1.98 9.34
N HIS A 56 15.61 3.14 8.71
CA HIS A 56 15.83 3.29 7.26
C HIS A 56 14.77 2.55 6.43
N LEU A 57 13.50 2.70 6.78
CA LEU A 57 12.41 1.96 6.12
C LEU A 57 12.07 2.59 4.78
N LYS A 58 11.86 1.74 3.79
CA LYS A 58 11.04 2.07 2.62
C LYS A 58 9.59 1.73 2.95
N ILE A 59 8.67 2.65 2.71
CA ILE A 59 7.25 2.48 3.05
C ILE A 59 6.44 2.66 1.77
N GLU A 60 5.50 1.74 1.54
CA GLU A 60 4.56 1.76 0.42
C GLU A 60 3.14 1.58 0.96
N ASP A 61 2.16 2.26 0.34
CA ASP A 61 0.74 2.07 0.61
C ASP A 61 0.05 1.25 -0.50
N GLY A 62 -1.25 0.99 -0.32
CA GLY A 62 -2.02 0.16 -1.22
C GLY A 62 -2.56 0.87 -2.46
N TRP A 63 -2.40 2.19 -2.60
CA TRP A 63 -3.11 2.99 -3.61
C TRP A 63 -2.76 2.57 -5.03
N VAL A 64 -1.46 2.56 -5.34
CA VAL A 64 -0.98 2.19 -6.68
C VAL A 64 -1.37 0.75 -7.03
N TYR A 65 -1.32 -0.16 -6.06
CA TYR A 65 -1.78 -1.54 -6.24
C TYR A 65 -3.29 -1.62 -6.50
N PHE A 66 -4.10 -0.84 -5.80
CA PHE A 66 -5.55 -0.76 -6.01
C PHE A 66 -5.87 -0.29 -7.44
N VAL A 67 -5.23 0.79 -7.91
CA VAL A 67 -5.43 1.29 -9.28
C VAL A 67 -4.95 0.27 -10.32
N HIS A 68 -3.81 -0.38 -10.10
CA HIS A 68 -3.34 -1.45 -10.98
C HIS A 68 -4.32 -2.62 -11.03
N GLY A 69 -4.84 -3.06 -9.89
CA GLY A 69 -5.77 -4.19 -9.82
C GLY A 69 -7.05 -3.94 -10.65
N TRP A 70 -7.65 -2.77 -10.50
CA TRP A 70 -8.86 -2.43 -11.25
C TRP A 70 -8.59 -2.15 -12.73
N SER A 71 -7.52 -1.41 -13.06
CA SER A 71 -7.20 -1.12 -14.46
C SER A 71 -6.94 -2.40 -15.26
N GLN A 72 -6.26 -3.40 -14.68
CA GLN A 72 -6.03 -4.70 -15.32
C GLN A 72 -7.34 -5.43 -15.66
N VAL A 73 -8.33 -5.42 -14.77
CA VAL A 73 -9.64 -6.04 -15.04
C VAL A 73 -10.42 -5.25 -16.08
N ILE A 74 -10.42 -3.91 -15.98
CA ILE A 74 -11.12 -3.02 -16.93
C ILE A 74 -10.60 -3.26 -18.34
N VAL A 75 -9.27 -3.26 -18.55
CA VAL A 75 -8.74 -3.45 -19.90
C VAL A 75 -9.04 -4.84 -20.47
N GLN A 76 -9.13 -5.87 -19.63
CA GLN A 76 -9.55 -7.20 -20.06
C GLN A 76 -11.01 -7.22 -20.53
N VAL A 77 -11.91 -6.58 -19.78
CA VAL A 77 -13.36 -6.49 -20.12
C VAL A 77 -13.58 -5.72 -21.42
N PHE A 78 -12.82 -4.64 -21.65
CA PHE A 78 -12.96 -3.80 -22.84
C PHE A 78 -12.03 -4.19 -24.00
N HIS A 79 -11.28 -5.28 -23.87
CA HIS A 79 -10.30 -5.73 -24.87
C HIS A 79 -9.29 -4.62 -25.26
N LEU A 80 -8.85 -3.85 -24.28
CA LEU A 80 -7.85 -2.81 -24.43
C LEU A 80 -6.47 -3.30 -23.97
N ASN A 81 -5.42 -2.60 -24.37
CA ASN A 81 -4.07 -2.80 -23.83
C ASN A 81 -3.79 -1.75 -22.75
N LEU A 82 -3.36 -2.18 -21.55
CA LEU A 82 -2.93 -1.27 -20.50
C LEU A 82 -1.50 -0.80 -20.77
N THR A 83 -1.34 0.32 -21.47
CA THR A 83 -0.03 0.95 -21.65
C THR A 83 0.36 1.77 -20.41
N PRO A 84 1.66 2.07 -20.20
CA PRO A 84 2.09 2.95 -19.10
C PRO A 84 1.41 4.32 -19.11
N GLU A 85 1.17 4.89 -20.30
CA GLU A 85 0.51 6.18 -20.46
C GLU A 85 -0.96 6.10 -20.05
N LEU A 86 -1.67 5.06 -20.49
CA LEU A 86 -3.06 4.82 -20.09
C LEU A 86 -3.17 4.58 -18.58
N PHE A 87 -2.25 3.80 -18.00
CA PHE A 87 -2.23 3.59 -16.56
C PHE A 87 -2.04 4.89 -15.79
N THR A 88 -1.09 5.73 -16.22
CA THR A 88 -0.86 7.04 -15.60
C THR A 88 -2.11 7.92 -15.65
N GLN A 89 -2.84 7.92 -16.77
CA GLN A 89 -4.10 8.64 -16.89
C GLN A 89 -5.17 8.11 -15.93
N LEU A 90 -5.29 6.78 -15.78
CA LEU A 90 -6.22 6.16 -14.84
C LEU A 90 -5.88 6.48 -13.38
N ASP A 91 -4.59 6.47 -13.02
CA ASP A 91 -4.13 6.83 -11.68
C ASP A 91 -4.40 8.31 -11.35
N ILE A 92 -4.13 9.22 -12.29
CA ILE A 92 -4.47 10.64 -12.15
C ILE A 92 -5.98 10.83 -11.95
N ALA A 93 -6.79 10.17 -12.78
CA ALA A 93 -8.25 10.26 -12.67
C ALA A 93 -8.78 9.71 -11.34
N ALA A 94 -8.22 8.60 -10.86
CA ALA A 94 -8.58 8.00 -9.58
C ALA A 94 -8.11 8.83 -8.38
N SER A 95 -6.97 9.51 -8.48
CA SER A 95 -6.37 10.25 -7.36
C SER A 95 -7.23 11.42 -6.87
N VAL A 96 -8.19 11.89 -7.68
CA VAL A 96 -9.15 12.95 -7.31
C VAL A 96 -10.08 12.52 -6.17
N ILE A 97 -10.28 11.22 -5.98
CA ILE A 97 -11.19 10.66 -4.96
C ILE A 97 -10.45 9.96 -3.81
N ARG A 98 -9.12 10.12 -3.71
CA ARG A 98 -8.28 9.52 -2.68
C ARG A 98 -8.56 10.10 -1.29
#